data_AF-A0A3N5TR73-F1
#
_entry.id   AF-A0A3N5TR73-F1
#
_cell.length_a   1.000
_cell.length_b   1.000
_cell.length_c   1.000
_cell.angle_alpha   90.00
_cell.angle_beta   90.00
_cell.angle_gamma   90.00
#
_symmetry.space_group_name_H-M   'P 1'
#
loop_
_entity.id
_entity.type
_entity.pdbx_description
1 polymer ?
#
loop_
_entity_poly.entity_id
_entity_poly.type
_entity_poly.pdbx_seq_one_letter_code
_entity_poly.pdbx_strand_id
1 'polypeptide(L)'
;QMSDLQDILSDIMKNSKIDESSRLAQYVHNSILTEGPKNGFGNSKNLGVKQAPFYVLIGAQMPAILLEVAFITNEQDAQNLQNPTYLRHLAEDIAQGIRAYVQNTTAQLDF
;
A
#
# COMPACT_ATOMS: atom_id res chain seq x y z
N GLN A 1 -13.52 -30.65 17.34
CA GLN A 1 -14.85 -30.06 17.04
C GLN A 1 -14.88 -28.55 17.28
N MET A 2 -14.57 -28.01 18.46
CA MET A 2 -14.54 -26.54 18.65
C MET A 2 -13.26 -25.84 18.13
N SER A 3 -12.11 -26.54 18.12
CA SER A 3 -10.83 -26.05 17.55
C SER A 3 -10.92 -25.87 16.03
N ASP A 4 -11.40 -26.89 15.32
CA ASP A 4 -11.43 -26.91 13.85
C ASP A 4 -12.22 -25.74 13.25
N LEU A 5 -13.33 -25.34 13.89
CA LEU A 5 -14.11 -24.18 13.48
C LEU A 5 -13.38 -22.86 13.76
N GLN A 6 -12.68 -22.76 14.90
CA GLN A 6 -11.88 -21.57 15.23
C GLN A 6 -10.70 -21.42 14.26
N ASP A 7 -10.08 -22.52 13.85
CA ASP A 7 -8.99 -22.55 12.88
C ASP A 7 -9.48 -22.11 11.49
N ILE A 8 -10.61 -22.64 11.02
CA ILE A 8 -11.24 -22.21 9.75
C ILE A 8 -11.62 -20.73 9.78
N LEU A 9 -12.24 -20.24 10.86
CA LEU A 9 -12.60 -18.82 11.00
C LEU A 9 -11.35 -17.94 11.03
N SER A 10 -10.31 -18.36 11.74
CA SER A 10 -9.01 -17.68 11.76
C SER A 10 -8.41 -17.61 10.36
N ASP A 11 -8.46 -18.70 9.58
CA ASP A 11 -7.93 -18.73 8.22
C ASP A 11 -8.74 -17.85 7.26
N ILE A 12 -10.07 -17.82 7.38
CA ILE A 12 -10.92 -16.90 6.60
C ILE A 12 -10.59 -15.45 6.96
N MET A 13 -10.48 -15.13 8.24
CA MET A 13 -10.13 -13.78 8.69
C MET A 13 -8.73 -13.36 8.23
N LYS A 14 -7.73 -14.23 8.34
CA LYS A 14 -6.37 -13.97 7.86
C LYS A 14 -6.33 -13.73 6.35
N ASN A 15 -6.99 -14.58 5.57
CA ASN A 15 -7.07 -14.41 4.11
C ASN A 15 -7.79 -13.10 3.74
N SER A 16 -8.87 -12.77 4.44
CA SER A 16 -9.57 -11.48 4.27
C SER A 16 -8.65 -10.28 4.49
N LYS A 17 -7.72 -10.33 5.48
CA LYS A 17 -6.75 -9.26 5.72
C LYS A 17 -5.65 -9.18 4.67
N ILE A 18 -5.24 -10.31 4.11
CA ILE A 18 -4.29 -10.35 2.99
C ILE A 18 -4.91 -9.70 1.74
N ASP A 19 -6.18 -10.01 1.46
CA ASP A 19 -6.92 -9.43 0.33
C ASP A 19 -7.15 -7.93 0.52
N GLU A 20 -7.60 -7.50 1.70
CA GLU A 20 -7.75 -6.08 2.04
C GLU A 20 -6.42 -5.32 1.92
N SER A 21 -5.32 -5.91 2.42
CA SER A 21 -3.98 -5.32 2.30
C SER A 21 -3.52 -5.21 0.84
N SER A 22 -3.85 -6.22 0.01
CA SER A 22 -3.52 -6.22 -1.42
C SER A 22 -4.31 -5.15 -2.17
N ARG A 23 -5.60 -4.95 -1.82
CA ARG A 23 -6.41 -3.83 -2.34
C ARG A 23 -5.82 -2.48 -1.92
N LEU A 24 -5.55 -2.29 -0.63
CA LEU A 24 -4.93 -1.06 -0.11
C LEU A 24 -3.62 -0.75 -0.84
N ALA A 25 -2.76 -1.75 -1.04
CA ALA A 25 -1.51 -1.61 -1.77
C ALA A 25 -1.76 -1.14 -3.22
N GLN A 26 -2.74 -1.72 -3.91
CA GLN A 26 -3.06 -1.34 -5.29
C GLN A 26 -3.58 0.10 -5.40
N TYR A 27 -4.43 0.55 -4.47
CA TYR A 27 -4.92 1.94 -4.45
C TYR A 27 -3.78 2.94 -4.23
N VAL A 28 -2.91 2.68 -3.24
CA VAL A 28 -1.75 3.53 -2.96
C VAL A 28 -0.77 3.54 -4.14
N HIS A 29 -0.45 2.37 -4.68
CA HIS A 29 0.45 2.22 -5.83
C HIS A 29 -0.05 2.96 -7.07
N ASN A 30 -1.34 2.80 -7.41
CA ASN A 30 -1.94 3.49 -8.55
C ASN A 30 -1.96 5.00 -8.37
N SER A 31 -2.20 5.49 -7.16
CA SER A 31 -2.18 6.91 -6.84
C SER A 31 -0.80 7.52 -7.13
N ILE A 32 0.26 6.89 -6.60
CA ILE A 32 1.66 7.32 -6.82
C ILE A 32 2.02 7.30 -8.32
N LEU A 33 1.65 6.25 -9.05
CA LEU A 33 1.94 6.15 -10.48
C LEU A 33 1.18 7.17 -11.33
N THR A 34 -0.01 7.58 -10.89
CA THR A 34 -0.86 8.52 -11.64
C THR A 34 -0.44 9.97 -11.39
N GLU A 35 -0.11 10.31 -10.14
CA GLU A 35 0.17 11.69 -9.73
C GLU A 35 1.66 12.05 -9.84
N GLY A 36 2.57 11.11 -9.55
CA GLY A 36 4.03 11.33 -9.60
C GLY A 36 4.54 11.95 -10.92
N PRO A 37 4.11 11.47 -12.11
CA PRO A 37 4.49 12.07 -13.38
C PRO A 37 3.99 13.51 -13.58
N LYS A 38 2.80 13.84 -13.05
CA LYS A 38 2.23 15.19 -13.15
C LYS A 38 3.01 16.19 -12.29
N ASN A 39 3.59 15.71 -11.19
CA ASN A 39 4.38 16.49 -10.24
C ASN A 39 5.86 16.64 -10.67
N GLY A 40 6.23 16.19 -11.87
CA GLY A 40 7.59 16.33 -12.40
C GLY A 40 8.57 15.26 -11.92
N PHE A 41 8.09 14.20 -11.24
CA PHE A 41 8.92 13.09 -10.75
C PHE A 41 8.77 11.81 -11.58
N GLY A 42 8.31 11.96 -12.83
CA GLY A 42 7.97 10.89 -13.75
C GLY A 42 9.20 10.23 -14.37
N ASN A 43 9.79 9.26 -13.67
CA ASN A 43 10.44 8.11 -14.31
C ASN A 43 10.72 6.95 -13.34
N SER A 44 10.04 6.90 -12.19
CA SER A 44 10.13 5.74 -11.30
C SER A 44 9.59 4.50 -11.99
N LYS A 45 10.43 3.47 -12.07
CA LYS A 45 10.04 2.18 -12.65
C LYS A 45 8.91 1.57 -11.83
N ASN A 46 7.79 1.25 -12.50
CA ASN A 46 6.71 0.51 -11.86
C ASN A 46 7.15 -0.94 -11.57
N LEU A 47 7.32 -1.29 -10.29
CA LEU A 47 7.68 -2.63 -9.83
C LEU A 47 6.49 -3.49 -9.40
N GLY A 48 5.29 -2.90 -9.39
CA GLY A 48 4.04 -3.55 -8.99
C GLY A 48 3.93 -3.84 -7.49
N VAL A 49 2.73 -4.28 -7.10
CA VAL A 49 2.46 -4.79 -5.75
C VAL A 49 3.00 -6.21 -5.62
N LYS A 50 3.68 -6.50 -4.51
CA LYS A 50 4.28 -7.81 -4.23
C LYS A 50 3.88 -8.27 -2.84
N GLN A 51 3.72 -9.58 -2.68
CA GLN A 51 3.53 -10.22 -1.37
C GLN A 51 4.84 -10.85 -0.92
N ALA A 52 5.21 -10.62 0.34
CA ALA A 52 6.37 -11.22 0.97
C ALA A 52 6.17 -11.27 2.50
N PRO A 53 6.81 -12.22 3.22
CA PRO A 53 6.64 -12.40 4.65
C PRO A 53 7.47 -11.40 5.47
N PHE A 54 7.16 -10.10 5.36
CA PHE A 54 7.82 -9.07 6.14
C PHE A 54 7.39 -9.13 7.60
N TYR A 55 8.35 -9.18 8.52
CA TYR A 55 8.09 -9.26 9.96
C TYR A 55 7.11 -8.19 10.47
N VAL A 56 7.22 -6.96 9.97
CA VAL A 56 6.37 -5.83 10.35
C VAL A 56 4.91 -5.95 9.89
N LEU A 57 4.61 -6.87 8.96
CA LEU A 57 3.25 -7.13 8.46
C LEU A 57 2.65 -8.40 9.07
N ILE A 58 3.46 -9.23 9.74
CA ILE A 58 2.98 -10.47 10.37
C ILE A 58 2.12 -10.12 11.59
N GLY A 59 0.90 -10.66 11.63
CA GLY A 59 -0.01 -10.46 12.76
C GLY A 59 -0.75 -9.13 12.77
N ALA A 60 -0.65 -8.33 11.69
CA ALA A 60 -1.45 -7.11 11.55
C ALA A 60 -2.95 -7.45 11.61
N GLN A 61 -3.67 -6.80 12.53
CA GLN A 61 -5.11 -7.00 12.75
C GLN A 61 -5.98 -6.13 11.82
N MET A 62 -5.33 -5.35 10.97
CA MET A 62 -5.92 -4.44 9.99
C MET A 62 -5.15 -4.56 8.66
N PRO A 63 -5.68 -4.04 7.55
CA PRO A 63 -4.96 -3.96 6.30
C PRO A 63 -3.65 -3.19 6.49
N ALA A 64 -2.52 -3.78 6.07
CA ALA A 64 -1.20 -3.21 6.28
C ALA A 64 -0.32 -3.42 5.05
N ILE A 65 0.43 -2.39 4.68
CA ILE A 65 1.31 -2.39 3.50
C ILE A 65 2.69 -1.85 3.88
N LEU A 66 3.72 -2.31 3.16
CA LEU A 66 5.07 -1.75 3.20
C LEU A 66 5.36 -1.13 1.84
N LEU A 67 5.80 0.12 1.84
CA LEU A 67 6.09 0.86 0.62
C LEU A 67 7.61 0.98 0.44
N GLU A 68 8.11 0.47 -0.68
CA GLU A 68 9.46 0.78 -1.17
C GLU A 68 9.35 1.98 -2.12
N VAL A 69 9.67 3.17 -1.61
CA VAL A 69 9.40 4.43 -2.32
C VAL A 69 10.52 4.84 -3.30
N ALA A 70 11.75 4.37 -3.06
CA ALA A 70 12.93 4.70 -3.86
C ALA A 70 14.11 3.77 -3.50
N PHE A 71 15.10 3.67 -4.38
CA PHE A 71 16.35 2.95 -4.13
C PHE A 71 17.47 3.94 -3.77
N ILE A 72 17.91 3.98 -2.52
CA ILE A 72 18.99 4.89 -2.08
C ILE A 72 20.32 4.67 -2.82
N THR A 73 20.51 3.47 -3.40
CA THR A 73 21.67 3.12 -4.24
C THR A 73 21.59 3.70 -5.64
N ASN A 74 20.43 4.21 -6.06
CA ASN A 74 20.26 4.95 -7.30
C ASN A 74 20.44 6.44 -7.02
N GLU A 75 21.36 7.09 -7.75
CA GLU A 75 21.73 8.48 -7.50
C GLU A 75 20.55 9.46 -7.66
N GLN A 76 19.69 9.24 -8.67
CA GLN A 76 18.53 10.09 -8.91
C GLN A 76 17.49 9.95 -7.79
N ASP A 77 17.23 8.72 -7.35
CA ASP A 77 16.33 8.45 -6.22
C ASP A 77 16.85 9.06 -4.92
N ALA A 78 18.16 8.95 -4.65
CA ALA A 78 18.79 9.55 -3.48
C ALA A 78 18.68 11.09 -3.48
N GLN A 79 18.81 11.73 -4.65
CA GLN A 79 18.59 13.17 -4.80
C GLN A 79 17.11 13.54 -4.57
N ASN A 80 16.18 12.77 -5.11
CA ASN A 80 14.75 12.96 -4.90
C ASN A 80 14.37 12.84 -3.43
N LEU A 81 14.90 11.84 -2.71
CA LEU A 81 14.68 11.64 -1.28
C LEU A 81 15.21 12.79 -0.40
N GLN A 82 16.14 13.62 -0.90
CA GLN A 82 16.60 14.83 -0.22
C GLN A 82 15.78 16.07 -0.57
N ASN A 83 14.92 16.00 -1.59
CA ASN A 83 14.11 17.12 -2.04
C ASN A 83 12.79 17.20 -1.24
N PRO A 84 12.57 18.26 -0.43
CA PRO A 84 11.35 18.38 0.38
C PRO A 84 10.07 18.47 -0.45
N THR A 85 10.16 18.96 -1.69
CA THR A 85 9.01 19.03 -2.61
C THR A 85 8.64 17.64 -3.13
N TYR A 86 9.63 16.80 -3.45
CA TYR A 86 9.39 15.39 -3.80
C TYR A 86 8.71 14.65 -2.65
N LEU A 87 9.26 14.75 -1.43
CA LEU A 87 8.70 14.06 -0.26
C LEU A 87 7.26 14.51 0.05
N ARG A 88 6.96 15.79 -0.15
CA ARG A 88 5.60 16.33 0.03
C ARG A 88 4.62 15.71 -0.97
N HIS A 89 4.96 15.74 -2.26
CA HIS A 89 4.10 15.17 -3.29
C HIS A 89 3.91 13.67 -3.11
N LEU A 90 4.99 12.93 -2.80
CA LEU A 90 4.89 11.50 -2.48
C LEU A 90 3.94 11.24 -1.30
N ALA A 91 4.02 12.04 -0.24
CA ALA A 91 3.10 11.92 0.91
C ALA A 91 1.65 12.24 0.55
N GLU A 92 1.42 13.25 -0.30
CA GLU A 92 0.10 13.61 -0.82
C GLU A 92 -0.49 12.47 -1.66
N ASP A 93 0.31 11.87 -2.54
CA ASP A 93 -0.08 10.76 -3.41
C ASP A 93 -0.43 9.51 -2.59
N ILE A 94 0.36 9.21 -1.55
CA ILE A 94 0.08 8.12 -0.60
C ILE A 94 -1.25 8.39 0.11
N ALA A 95 -1.43 9.60 0.64
CA ALA A 95 -2.65 9.96 1.36
C ALA A 95 -3.89 9.91 0.45
N GLN A 96 -3.76 10.29 -0.82
CA GLN A 96 -4.82 10.18 -1.81
C GLN A 96 -5.20 8.72 -2.09
N GLY A 97 -4.20 7.83 -2.22
CA GLY A 97 -4.45 6.40 -2.39
C GLY A 97 -5.16 5.77 -1.18
N ILE A 98 -4.75 6.15 0.03
CA ILE A 98 -5.43 5.72 1.27
C ILE A 98 -6.88 6.21 1.29
N ARG A 99 -7.13 7.49 0.95
CA ARG A 99 -8.50 8.04 0.87
C ARG A 99 -9.35 7.28 -0.15
N ALA A 100 -8.80 6.98 -1.32
CA ALA A 100 -9.51 6.24 -2.37
C ALA A 100 -9.88 4.82 -1.91
N TYR A 101 -8.97 4.13 -1.22
CA TYR A 101 -9.24 2.83 -0.61
C TYR A 101 -10.39 2.89 0.41
N VAL A 102 -10.33 3.86 1.34
CA VAL A 102 -11.37 4.03 2.37
C VAL A 102 -12.71 4.33 1.73
N GLN A 103 -12.79 5.26 0.78
CA GLN A 103 -14.05 5.61 0.10
C GLN A 103 -14.68 4.42 -0.61
N ASN A 104 -13.89 3.62 -1.32
CA ASN A 104 -14.40 2.41 -1.98
C ASN A 104 -14.84 1.33 -0.98
N THR A 105 -14.16 1.23 0.15
CA THR A 105 -14.50 0.25 1.19
C THR A 105 -15.76 0.66 1.95
N THR A 106 -15.90 1.94 2.32
CA THR A 106 -17.10 2.45 3.00
C THR A 106 -18.33 2.41 2.10
N ALA A 107 -18.20 2.75 0.82
CA ALA A 107 -19.30 2.64 -0.14
C ALA A 107 -19.81 1.20 -0.35
N GLN A 108 -19.04 0.18 0.05
CA GLN A 108 -19.46 -1.24 0.06
C GLN A 108 -20.16 -1.65 1.37
N LEU A 109 -20.14 -0.81 2.41
CA LEU A 109 -20.77 -1.09 3.72
C LEU A 109 -22.12 -0.38 3.89
N ASP A 110 -22.44 0.56 3.00
CA ASP A 110 -23.75 1.22 2.93
C ASP A 110 -24.76 0.31 2.19
N PHE A 111 -25.26 -0.72 2.88
CA PHE A 111 -26.39 -1.57 2.46
C PHE A 111 -27.47 -1.62 3.54
#